data_AF-A0A5Q4EDB6-F1
#
_entry.id   AF-A0A5Q4EDB6-F1
#
_cell.length_a   1.000
_cell.length_b   1.000
_cell.length_c   1.000
_cell.angle_alpha   90.00
_cell.angle_beta   90.00
_cell.angle_gamma   90.00
#
_symmetry.space_group_name_H-M   'P 1'
#
loop_
_entity.id
_entity.type
_entity.pdbx_description
1 polymer ?
#
loop_
_entity_poly.entity_id
_entity_poly.type
_entity_poly.pdbx_seq_one_letter_code
_entity_poly.pdbx_strand_id
1 'polypeptide(L)'
;PYQQRVVQQVKQTHPDTPLILYISGSAGVFDLMGESGVDIVSVDWTMDMAEARRRLGPGIGVQGNVDPAILFGSKELIRDRILDTIKKAGNRGHIMNLGHGILPGTPEENAAYFFETAKNVDKLLATV
;
A
#
# COMPACT_ATOMS: atom_id res chain seq x y z
N PRO A 1 1.60 21.22 4.89
CA PRO A 1 1.73 22.40 4.00
C PRO A 1 2.90 22.29 2.99
N TYR A 2 4.10 21.86 3.41
CA TYR A 2 5.24 21.74 2.48
C TYR A 2 5.06 20.63 1.44
N GLN A 3 4.42 19.51 1.81
CA GLN A 3 4.08 18.42 0.90
C GLN A 3 3.19 18.93 -0.26
N GLN A 4 2.15 19.71 0.05
CA GLN A 4 1.27 20.33 -0.95
C GLN A 4 2.07 21.25 -1.90
N ARG A 5 3.02 22.03 -1.37
CA ARG A 5 3.86 22.90 -2.21
C ARG A 5 4.72 22.08 -3.18
N VAL A 6 5.30 20.97 -2.74
CA VAL A 6 6.07 20.06 -3.61
C VAL A 6 5.18 19.47 -4.69
N VAL A 7 4.01 18.94 -4.31
CA VAL A 7 3.03 18.38 -5.25
C VAL A 7 2.64 19.41 -6.31
N GLN A 8 2.29 20.62 -5.91
CA GLN A 8 1.91 21.70 -6.84
C GLN A 8 3.03 22.04 -7.81
N GLN A 9 4.28 22.17 -7.33
CA GLN A 9 5.43 22.49 -8.18
C GLN A 9 5.72 21.38 -9.19
N VAL A 10 5.60 20.11 -8.80
CA VAL A 10 5.77 18.99 -9.72
C VAL A 10 4.65 19.00 -10.77
N LYS A 11 3.39 19.11 -10.35
CA LYS A 11 2.24 19.08 -11.26
C LYS A 11 2.17 20.28 -12.23
N GLN A 12 2.78 21.42 -11.88
CA GLN A 12 2.93 22.57 -12.79
C GLN A 12 3.77 22.26 -14.03
N THR A 13 4.78 21.39 -13.89
CA THR A 13 5.72 21.05 -14.97
C THR A 13 5.45 19.66 -15.55
N HIS A 14 4.85 18.77 -14.75
CA HIS A 14 4.58 17.37 -15.08
C HIS A 14 3.17 17.01 -14.59
N PRO A 15 2.10 17.54 -15.20
CA PRO A 15 0.72 17.39 -14.71
C PRO A 15 0.27 15.92 -14.65
N ASP A 16 0.75 15.08 -15.57
CA ASP A 16 0.33 13.69 -15.69
C ASP A 16 1.16 12.71 -14.87
N THR A 17 2.25 13.16 -14.23
CA THR A 17 3.12 12.27 -13.43
C THR A 17 2.43 11.91 -12.11
N PRO A 18 2.16 10.62 -11.84
CA PRO A 18 1.54 10.21 -10.58
C PRO A 18 2.49 10.44 -9.40
N LEU A 19 1.94 10.89 -8.28
CA LEU A 19 2.66 11.12 -7.03
C LEU A 19 2.12 10.22 -5.93
N ILE A 20 3.05 9.61 -5.19
CA ILE A 20 2.75 8.78 -4.01
C ILE A 20 3.29 9.48 -2.78
N LEU A 21 2.44 9.72 -1.78
CA LEU A 21 2.86 10.16 -0.45
C LEU A 21 2.91 8.96 0.49
N TYR A 22 4.11 8.57 0.92
CA TYR A 22 4.26 7.57 1.96
C TYR A 22 4.25 8.19 3.35
N ILE A 23 3.39 7.66 4.22
CA ILE A 23 3.31 8.04 5.62
C ILE A 23 3.40 6.81 6.52
N SER A 24 4.39 6.83 7.42
CA SER A 24 4.56 5.83 8.46
C SER A 24 4.31 6.42 9.84
N GLY A 25 3.70 5.64 10.72
CA GLY A 25 3.38 6.03 12.11
C GLY A 25 2.44 7.24 12.22
N SER A 26 1.74 7.59 11.14
CA SER A 26 1.06 8.89 10.99
C SER A 26 -0.46 8.78 10.91
N ALA A 27 -1.05 7.72 11.48
CA ALA A 27 -2.50 7.48 11.44
C ALA A 27 -3.34 8.67 11.96
N GLY A 28 -2.81 9.45 12.90
CA GLY A 28 -3.48 10.62 13.48
C GLY A 28 -3.62 11.82 12.54
N VAL A 29 -2.83 11.88 11.46
CA VAL A 29 -2.90 12.95 10.44
C VAL A 29 -3.30 12.43 9.06
N PHE A 30 -3.79 11.19 9.01
CA PHE A 30 -4.06 10.47 7.76
C PHE A 30 -5.03 11.21 6.83
N ASP A 31 -6.09 11.83 7.35
CA ASP A 31 -7.06 12.56 6.52
C ASP A 31 -6.43 13.75 5.79
N LEU A 32 -5.50 14.45 6.44
CA LEU A 32 -4.74 15.56 5.84
C LEU A 32 -3.86 15.10 4.68
N MET A 33 -3.49 13.82 4.63
CA MET A 33 -2.69 13.29 3.52
C MET A 33 -3.51 13.16 2.25
N GLY A 34 -4.82 12.90 2.37
CA GLY A 34 -5.74 12.93 1.23
C GLY A 34 -5.85 14.33 0.62
N GLU A 35 -5.69 15.38 1.42
CA GLU A 35 -5.73 16.78 0.96
C GLU A 35 -4.40 17.28 0.38
N SER A 36 -3.38 16.42 0.29
CA SER A 36 -2.05 16.83 -0.18
C SER A 36 -1.96 17.07 -1.70
N GLY A 37 -2.97 16.60 -2.46
CA GLY A 37 -3.01 16.65 -3.92
C GLY A 37 -2.26 15.50 -4.61
N VAL A 38 -1.84 14.48 -3.86
CA VAL A 38 -1.24 13.26 -4.42
C VAL A 38 -2.29 12.32 -5.00
N ASP A 39 -1.84 11.47 -5.92
CA ASP A 39 -2.68 10.48 -6.57
C ASP A 39 -2.83 9.22 -5.71
N ILE A 40 -1.84 8.90 -4.86
CA ILE A 40 -1.80 7.71 -4.01
C ILE A 40 -1.23 8.04 -2.63
N VAL A 41 -1.83 7.47 -1.57
CA VAL A 41 -1.26 7.47 -0.23
C VAL A 41 -0.78 6.06 0.13
N SER A 42 0.51 5.94 0.48
CA SER A 42 1.09 4.70 0.98
C SER A 42 1.06 4.69 2.50
N VAL A 43 0.59 3.58 3.08
CA VAL A 43 0.49 3.40 4.53
C VAL A 43 1.30 2.20 5.01
N ASP A 44 1.72 2.24 6.27
CA ASP A 44 2.29 1.06 6.94
C ASP A 44 1.20 0.17 7.56
N TRP A 45 1.60 -0.98 8.11
CA TRP A 45 0.71 -2.02 8.62
C TRP A 45 -0.09 -1.62 9.87
N THR A 46 0.21 -0.48 10.50
CA THR A 46 -0.55 0.02 11.65
C THR A 46 -1.89 0.63 11.24
N MET A 47 -2.05 0.96 9.95
CA MET A 47 -3.32 1.37 9.37
C MET A 47 -4.08 0.17 8.81
N ASP A 48 -5.35 -0.02 9.15
CA ASP A 48 -6.17 -1.02 8.44
C ASP A 48 -6.48 -0.51 7.02
N MET A 49 -6.31 -1.38 6.02
CA MET A 49 -6.47 -0.99 4.62
C MET A 49 -7.91 -0.62 4.25
N ALA A 50 -8.91 -1.24 4.86
CA ALA A 50 -10.32 -0.88 4.62
C ALA A 50 -10.63 0.49 5.22
N GLU A 51 -10.05 0.79 6.39
CA GLU A 51 -10.17 2.10 7.02
C GLU A 51 -9.46 3.20 6.19
N ALA A 52 -8.26 2.92 5.68
CA ALA A 52 -7.55 3.82 4.77
C ALA A 52 -8.41 4.17 3.55
N ARG A 53 -9.04 3.17 2.93
CA ARG A 53 -9.98 3.35 1.82
C ARG A 53 -11.18 4.21 2.19
N ARG A 54 -11.82 3.89 3.32
CA ARG A 54 -13.01 4.61 3.79
C ARG A 54 -12.73 6.09 4.01
N ARG A 55 -11.56 6.41 4.60
CA ARG A 55 -11.15 7.77 4.95
C ARG A 55 -10.69 8.59 3.74
N LEU A 56 -9.93 8.00 2.80
CA LEU A 56 -9.47 8.70 1.59
C LEU A 56 -10.56 8.89 0.52
N GLY A 57 -11.57 8.02 0.51
CA GLY A 57 -12.59 8.03 -0.54
C GLY A 57 -12.08 7.48 -1.88
N PRO A 58 -12.92 7.52 -2.93
CA PRO A 58 -12.65 6.82 -4.20
C PRO A 58 -11.66 7.54 -5.13
N GLY A 59 -11.33 8.80 -4.86
CA GLY A 59 -10.49 9.64 -5.73
C GLY A 59 -8.98 9.44 -5.56
N ILE A 60 -8.56 8.76 -4.49
CA ILE A 60 -7.14 8.60 -4.13
C ILE A 60 -6.82 7.12 -4.03
N GLY A 61 -5.73 6.71 -4.70
CA GLY A 61 -5.22 5.35 -4.61
C GLY A 61 -4.56 5.05 -3.26
N VAL A 62 -4.42 3.78 -2.95
CA VAL A 62 -3.71 3.31 -1.75
C VAL A 62 -2.54 2.42 -2.14
N GLN A 63 -1.46 2.49 -1.37
CA GLN A 63 -0.33 1.58 -1.50
C GLN A 63 0.00 0.94 -0.14
N GLY A 64 0.45 -0.32 -0.18
CA GLY A 64 0.87 -1.08 0.99
C GLY A 64 -0.06 -2.27 1.27
N ASN A 65 -0.09 -2.79 2.50
CA ASN A 65 0.70 -2.33 3.65
C ASN A 65 1.15 -3.48 4.55
N VAL A 66 1.59 -4.58 3.94
CA VAL A 66 1.97 -5.78 4.69
C VAL A 66 3.20 -5.50 5.55
N ASP A 67 3.14 -5.93 6.81
CA ASP A 67 4.27 -5.85 7.73
C ASP A 67 5.45 -6.68 7.17
N PRO A 68 6.64 -6.10 6.94
CA PRO A 68 7.78 -6.84 6.42
C PRO A 68 8.20 -8.02 7.31
N ALA A 69 7.90 -7.99 8.62
CA ALA A 69 8.19 -9.10 9.54
C ALA A 69 7.43 -10.38 9.17
N ILE A 70 6.29 -10.29 8.48
CA ILE A 70 5.52 -11.45 8.00
C ILE A 70 6.34 -12.33 7.04
N LEU A 71 7.33 -11.75 6.36
CA LEU A 71 8.19 -12.49 5.42
C LEU A 71 9.16 -13.46 6.12
N PHE A 72 9.26 -13.44 7.45
CA PHE A 72 9.95 -14.49 8.22
C PHE A 72 9.05 -15.67 8.60
N GLY A 73 7.74 -15.57 8.33
CA GLY A 73 6.76 -16.61 8.62
C GLY A 73 6.66 -17.68 7.53
N SER A 74 5.62 -18.51 7.64
CA SER A 74 5.31 -19.53 6.64
C SER A 74 4.69 -18.92 5.38
N LYS A 75 4.73 -19.67 4.27
CA LYS A 75 4.11 -19.24 3.00
C LYS A 75 2.60 -19.05 3.15
N GLU A 76 1.94 -19.85 3.97
CA GLU A 76 0.52 -19.72 4.27
C GLU A 76 0.21 -18.38 4.94
N LEU A 77 1.00 -17.99 5.95
CA LEU A 77 0.85 -16.69 6.60
C LEU A 77 1.05 -15.52 5.64
N ILE A 78 2.09 -15.59 4.80
CA ILE A 78 2.39 -14.57 3.79
C ILE A 78 1.21 -14.46 2.82
N ARG A 79 0.72 -15.59 2.29
CA ARG A 79 -0.41 -15.64 1.36
C ARG A 79 -1.66 -15.03 1.98
N ASP A 80 -2.05 -15.51 3.16
CA ASP A 80 -3.29 -15.11 3.80
C ASP A 80 -3.28 -13.62 4.12
N ARG A 81 -2.12 -13.08 4.51
CA ARG A 81 -1.97 -11.64 4.75
C ARG A 81 -2.06 -10.81 3.47
N ILE A 82 -1.48 -11.26 2.36
CA ILE A 82 -1.61 -10.61 1.05
C ILE A 82 -3.09 -10.59 0.61
N LEU A 83 -3.77 -11.73 0.71
CA LEU A 83 -5.18 -11.86 0.32
C LEU A 83 -6.09 -10.96 1.18
N ASP A 84 -5.88 -10.90 2.50
CA ASP A 84 -6.62 -10.00 3.39
C ASP A 84 -6.41 -8.53 2.99
N THR A 85 -5.17 -8.11 2.77
CA THR A 85 -4.85 -6.73 2.37
C THR A 85 -5.51 -6.36 1.04
N ILE A 86 -5.42 -7.23 0.01
CA ILE A 86 -6.03 -6.97 -1.30
C ILE A 86 -7.55 -6.92 -1.21
N LYS A 87 -8.16 -7.85 -0.45
CA LYS A 87 -9.62 -7.86 -0.23
C LYS A 87 -10.10 -6.56 0.41
N LYS A 88 -9.39 -6.07 1.42
CA LYS A 88 -9.68 -4.81 2.11
C LYS A 88 -9.44 -3.58 1.23
N ALA A 89 -8.43 -3.62 0.38
CA ALA A 89 -8.13 -2.54 -0.56
C ALA A 89 -9.17 -2.43 -1.68
N GLY A 90 -9.86 -3.52 -2.01
CA GLY A 90 -10.82 -3.56 -3.13
C GLY A 90 -10.13 -3.66 -4.49
N ASN A 91 -10.94 -3.59 -5.55
CA ASN A 91 -10.54 -4.01 -6.91
C ASN A 91 -9.89 -2.92 -7.79
N ARG A 92 -9.71 -1.69 -7.31
CA ARG A 92 -9.21 -0.57 -8.13
C ARG A 92 -8.32 0.36 -7.33
N GLY A 93 -7.25 0.88 -7.94
CA GLY A 93 -6.41 1.92 -7.31
C GLY A 93 -5.68 1.44 -6.06
N HIS A 94 -5.27 0.18 -6.02
CA HIS A 94 -4.41 -0.39 -4.98
C HIS A 94 -3.08 -0.83 -5.60
N ILE A 95 -1.97 -0.42 -4.99
CA ILE A 95 -0.64 -0.97 -5.25
C ILE A 95 -0.26 -1.84 -4.07
N MET A 96 -0.22 -3.16 -4.29
CA MET A 96 0.24 -4.11 -3.28
C MET A 96 1.71 -3.84 -2.95
N ASN A 97 2.00 -3.59 -1.68
CA ASN A 97 3.37 -3.38 -1.21
C ASN A 97 3.50 -3.77 0.26
N LEU A 98 4.74 -3.84 0.74
CA LEU A 98 5.03 -3.82 2.16
C LEU A 98 4.74 -2.41 2.73
N GLY A 99 4.54 -2.35 4.04
CA GLY A 99 4.38 -1.09 4.77
C GLY A 99 5.71 -0.40 5.10
N HIS A 100 6.86 -1.04 4.84
CA HIS A 100 8.21 -0.51 4.99
C HIS A 100 9.17 -1.32 4.10
N GLY A 101 10.44 -0.93 4.04
CA GLY A 101 11.48 -1.71 3.37
C GLY A 101 11.62 -3.12 3.95
N ILE A 102 12.01 -4.06 3.09
CA ILE A 102 12.34 -5.45 3.46
C ILE A 102 13.44 -5.47 4.53
N LEU A 103 13.33 -6.39 5.49
CA LEU A 103 14.28 -6.47 6.59
C LEU A 103 15.50 -7.32 6.21
N PRO A 104 16.71 -6.95 6.66
CA PRO A 104 17.89 -7.80 6.50
C PRO A 104 17.65 -9.21 7.06
N GLY A 105 18.11 -10.23 6.33
CA GLY A 105 17.91 -11.63 6.68
C GLY A 105 16.55 -12.22 6.28
N THR A 106 15.66 -11.43 5.67
CA THR A 106 14.42 -11.97 5.07
C THR A 106 14.79 -13.06 4.05
N PRO A 107 14.22 -14.28 4.14
CA PRO A 107 14.48 -15.31 3.14
C PRO A 107 14.05 -14.84 1.74
N GLU A 108 14.97 -14.90 0.77
CA GLU A 108 14.70 -14.45 -0.60
C GLU A 108 13.52 -15.21 -1.24
N GLU A 109 13.38 -16.49 -0.90
CA GLU A 109 12.25 -17.31 -1.36
C GLU A 109 10.89 -16.80 -0.84
N ASN A 110 10.85 -16.21 0.36
CA ASN A 110 9.63 -15.63 0.91
C ASN A 110 9.32 -14.27 0.27
N ALA A 111 10.36 -13.49 -0.05
CA ALA A 111 10.19 -12.27 -0.84
C ALA A 111 9.67 -12.60 -2.26
N ALA A 112 10.26 -13.58 -2.93
CA ALA A 112 9.79 -14.05 -4.23
C ALA A 112 8.34 -14.58 -4.16
N TYR A 113 8.02 -15.34 -3.11
CA TYR A 113 6.66 -15.84 -2.88
C TYR A 113 5.64 -14.72 -2.68
N PHE A 114 6.00 -13.63 -1.98
CA PHE A 114 5.14 -12.45 -1.84
C PHE A 114 4.79 -11.85 -3.21
N PHE A 115 5.79 -11.63 -4.07
CA PHE A 115 5.57 -11.09 -5.41
C PHE A 115 4.70 -12.01 -6.28
N GLU A 116 5.01 -13.30 -6.31
CA GLU A 116 4.27 -14.25 -7.15
C GLU A 116 2.83 -14.47 -6.66
N THR A 117 2.61 -14.42 -5.35
CA THR A 117 1.25 -14.48 -4.78
C THR A 117 0.43 -13.26 -5.19
N ALA A 118 0.98 -12.05 -5.06
CA ALA A 118 0.29 -10.82 -5.43
C ALA A 118 -0.06 -10.79 -6.93
N LYS A 119 0.86 -11.24 -7.81
CA LYS A 119 0.62 -11.32 -9.27
C LYS A 119 -0.46 -12.32 -9.67
N ASN A 120 -0.67 -13.36 -8.86
CA ASN A 120 -1.64 -14.42 -9.15
C ASN A 120 -2.92 -14.31 -8.30
N VAL A 121 -3.17 -13.16 -7.66
CA VAL A 121 -4.29 -12.97 -6.73
C VAL A 121 -5.65 -13.26 -7.35
N ASP A 122 -5.87 -12.89 -8.62
CA ASP A 122 -7.15 -13.10 -9.29
C ASP A 122 -7.53 -14.59 -9.37
N LYS A 123 -6.53 -15.46 -9.57
CA LYS A 123 -6.73 -16.92 -9.58
C LYS A 123 -7.02 -17.46 -8.19
N LEU A 124 -6.32 -16.92 -7.19
CA LEU A 124 -6.42 -17.37 -5.80
C LEU A 124 -7.76 -16.98 -5.17
N LEU A 125 -8.25 -15.77 -5.46
CA LEU A 125 -9.57 -15.31 -5.00
C LEU A 125 -10.73 -16.00 -5.72
N ALA A 126 -10.52 -16.55 -6.93
CA ALA A 126 -11.55 -17.32 -7.63
C ALA A 126 -11.72 -18.76 -7.09
N THR A 127 -10.77 -19.26 -6.30
CA THR A 127 -10.75 -20.61 -5.73
C THR A 127 -11.17 -20.70 -4.26
N VAL A 128 -11.54 -19.57 -3.65
CA VAL A 128 -12.00 -19.46 -2.25
C VAL A 128 -13.43 -18.92 -2.25
#